data_AF-A0A1D6MHV4-F1
#
_entry.id   AF-A0A1D6MHV4-F1
#
_cell.length_a   1.000
_cell.length_b   1.000
_cell.length_c   1.000
_cell.angle_alpha   90.00
_cell.angle_beta   90.00
_cell.angle_gamma   90.00
#
_symmetry.space_group_name_H-M   'P 1'
#
loop_
_entity.id
_entity.type
_entity.pdbx_description
1 polymer ?
#
loop_
_entity_poly.entity_id
_entity_poly.type
_entity_poly.pdbx_seq_one_letter_code
_entity_poly.pdbx_strand_id
1 'polypeptide(L)'
;MATFAKPENALKRAEELIHVGQKQSALQALHDLITSKRYRSWQKPLEKIMMKYVELCVDLRKGRFAKDGLIQYRIVCQQVNVSSLEDVIKHFMQLSNEKAEQAKSQVEALEDALDVEDLEADKRPEDLMLSFVSGEKGKDRSDKEVVTPWFKFLWETYRTVLEILRNNSKLEALYAMTAHRAFQFCKQYKRTTEFRRLCEIIRNHLANLNKYRDQRDRPDLTAPESLQLYLDTRVEQLKVATELSLWQEAFRSVEDIHGLMTMVKKMPKPSILVVYYAKLTEIFWISDSHLYHAYAWLKLFNLQKSYNKNLSQKDLQLIASSVLLAALSVSPYDKKYGAFETENEKERNMRLSNLVNFSLDNKRENREMVCYPNCL
;
A
#
# COMPACT_ATOMS: atom_id res chain seq x y z
N MET A 1 -0.04 -33.93 23.42
CA MET A 1 -0.79 -33.33 22.29
C MET A 1 -2.15 -34.00 22.22
N ALA A 2 -3.24 -33.24 22.21
CA ALA A 2 -4.58 -33.81 22.07
C ALA A 2 -4.82 -34.21 20.62
N THR A 3 -4.80 -35.51 20.33
CA THR A 3 -5.09 -36.05 19.00
C THR A 3 -6.60 -36.26 18.86
N PHE A 4 -7.28 -35.32 18.22
CA PHE A 4 -8.70 -35.46 17.92
C PHE A 4 -8.90 -36.47 16.77
N ALA A 5 -9.92 -37.33 16.89
CA ALA A 5 -10.33 -38.24 15.82
C ALA A 5 -11.24 -37.53 14.80
N LYS A 6 -12.10 -36.62 15.29
CA LYS A 6 -13.04 -35.82 14.49
C LYS A 6 -12.78 -34.32 14.70
N PRO A 7 -12.68 -33.49 13.65
CA PRO A 7 -12.47 -32.05 13.78
C PRO A 7 -13.53 -31.36 14.64
N GLU A 8 -14.78 -31.81 14.58
CA GLU A 8 -15.90 -31.23 15.32
C GLU A 8 -15.71 -31.33 16.84
N ASN A 9 -15.02 -32.38 17.31
CA ASN A 9 -14.73 -32.55 18.74
C ASN A 9 -13.71 -31.52 19.23
N ALA A 10 -12.78 -31.11 18.35
CA ALA A 10 -11.82 -30.06 18.68
C ALA A 10 -12.51 -28.71 18.85
N LEU A 11 -13.52 -28.41 18.00
CA LEU A 11 -14.31 -27.19 18.11
C LEU A 11 -15.08 -27.13 19.43
N LYS A 12 -15.82 -28.20 19.77
CA LYS A 12 -16.54 -28.29 21.05
C LYS A 12 -15.61 -28.13 22.23
N ARG A 13 -14.45 -28.79 22.19
CA ARG A 13 -13.46 -28.67 23.27
C ARG A 13 -12.90 -27.25 23.40
N ALA A 14 -12.68 -26.56 22.28
CA ALA A 14 -12.26 -25.17 22.30
C ALA A 14 -13.35 -24.26 22.89
N GLU A 15 -14.62 -24.48 22.57
CA GLU A 15 -15.77 -23.75 23.13
C GLU A 15 -15.87 -23.95 24.65
N GLU A 16 -15.75 -25.18 25.14
CA GLU A 16 -15.69 -25.49 26.58
C GLU A 16 -14.54 -24.74 27.28
N LEU A 17 -13.34 -24.75 26.69
CA LEU A 17 -12.19 -24.05 27.24
C LEU A 17 -12.38 -22.53 27.25
N ILE A 18 -13.04 -21.97 26.23
CA ILE A 18 -13.40 -20.55 26.19
C ILE A 18 -14.39 -20.21 27.31
N HIS A 19 -15.40 -21.07 27.55
CA HIS A 19 -16.37 -20.86 28.63
C HIS A 19 -15.73 -20.84 30.02
N VAL A 20 -14.67 -21.64 30.23
CA VAL A 20 -13.89 -21.65 31.48
C VAL A 20 -12.84 -20.52 31.52
N GLY A 21 -12.78 -19.65 30.51
CA GLY A 21 -11.82 -18.53 30.43
C GLY A 21 -10.42 -18.90 29.94
N GLN A 22 -10.17 -20.17 29.61
CA GLN A 22 -8.87 -20.67 29.13
C GLN A 22 -8.68 -20.48 27.62
N LYS A 23 -8.75 -19.22 27.15
CA LYS A 23 -8.60 -18.87 25.72
C LYS A 23 -7.27 -19.34 25.11
N GLN A 24 -6.17 -19.29 25.86
CA GLN A 24 -4.85 -19.71 25.39
C GLN A 24 -4.79 -21.22 25.13
N SER A 25 -5.38 -22.03 26.03
CA SER A 25 -5.48 -23.49 25.87
C SER A 25 -6.40 -23.86 24.71
N ALA A 26 -7.52 -23.13 24.55
CA ALA A 26 -8.42 -23.30 23.41
C ALA A 26 -7.70 -23.03 22.08
N LEU A 27 -6.93 -21.94 22.00
CA LEU A 27 -6.13 -21.60 20.83
C LEU A 27 -5.12 -22.70 20.50
N GLN A 28 -4.41 -23.23 21.50
CA GLN A 28 -3.44 -24.30 21.28
C GLN A 28 -4.10 -25.58 20.76
N ALA A 29 -5.25 -25.97 21.33
CA ALA A 29 -5.98 -27.16 20.88
C ALA A 29 -6.41 -27.07 19.41
N LEU A 30 -6.86 -25.88 18.96
CA LEU A 30 -7.19 -25.64 17.56
C LEU A 30 -5.94 -25.56 16.67
N HIS A 31 -4.85 -24.95 17.17
CA HIS A 31 -3.57 -24.87 16.45
C HIS A 31 -3.01 -26.26 16.13
N ASP A 32 -2.99 -27.15 17.12
CA ASP A 32 -2.50 -28.52 16.99
C ASP A 32 -3.30 -29.30 15.94
N LEU A 33 -4.61 -29.03 15.83
CA LEU A 33 -5.48 -29.64 14.83
C LEU A 33 -5.14 -29.15 13.41
N ILE A 34 -5.08 -27.83 13.22
CA ILE A 34 -4.86 -27.19 11.90
C ILE A 34 -3.48 -27.51 11.35
N THR A 35 -2.48 -27.59 12.22
CA THR A 35 -1.10 -27.94 11.83
C THR A 35 -0.87 -29.45 11.71
N SER A 36 -1.84 -30.28 12.09
CA SER A 36 -1.74 -31.73 12.04
C SER A 36 -1.63 -32.25 10.61
N LYS A 37 -0.75 -33.24 10.40
CA LYS A 37 -0.64 -33.96 9.12
C LYS A 37 -1.89 -34.79 8.79
N ARG A 38 -2.76 -35.05 9.77
CA ARG A 38 -3.97 -35.88 9.59
C ARG A 38 -5.05 -35.19 8.75
N TYR A 39 -5.18 -33.87 8.88
CA TYR A 39 -6.28 -33.10 8.27
C TYR A 39 -5.80 -32.26 7.07
N ARG A 40 -5.18 -32.93 6.09
CA ARG A 40 -4.64 -32.27 4.87
C ARG A 40 -5.64 -32.08 3.73
N SER A 41 -6.84 -32.65 3.84
CA SER A 41 -7.91 -32.48 2.88
C SER A 41 -8.99 -31.57 3.47
N TRP A 42 -9.50 -30.65 2.65
CA TRP A 42 -10.51 -29.69 3.09
C TRP A 42 -11.83 -30.41 3.44
N GLN A 43 -12.44 -29.98 4.54
CA GLN A 43 -13.75 -30.43 5.01
C GLN A 43 -14.53 -29.22 5.52
N LYS A 44 -15.84 -29.20 5.33
CA LYS A 44 -16.71 -28.08 5.76
C LYS A 44 -16.56 -27.68 7.24
N PRO A 45 -16.36 -28.61 8.21
CA PRO A 45 -16.09 -28.26 9.60
C PRO A 45 -14.79 -27.47 9.82
N LEU A 46 -13.77 -27.66 8.97
CA LEU A 46 -12.48 -26.97 9.11
C LEU A 46 -12.61 -25.46 8.92
N GLU A 47 -13.53 -25.00 8.07
CA GLU A 47 -13.80 -23.57 7.90
C GLU A 47 -14.30 -22.94 9.20
N LYS A 48 -15.29 -23.55 9.86
CA LYS A 48 -15.81 -23.08 11.17
C LYS A 48 -14.72 -23.06 12.24
N ILE A 49 -13.88 -24.11 12.26
CA ILE A 49 -12.74 -24.18 13.16
C ILE A 49 -11.75 -23.06 12.88
N MET A 50 -11.47 -22.78 11.60
CA MET A 50 -10.55 -21.74 11.20
C MET A 50 -11.07 -20.34 11.54
N MET A 51 -12.38 -20.08 11.36
CA MET A 51 -13.02 -18.83 11.80
C MET A 51 -12.82 -18.61 13.31
N LYS A 52 -13.12 -19.62 14.14
CA LYS A 52 -12.94 -19.54 15.59
C LYS A 52 -11.46 -19.40 16.00
N TYR A 53 -10.58 -20.10 15.30
CA TYR A 53 -9.14 -20.04 15.52
C TYR A 53 -8.58 -18.63 15.28
N VAL A 54 -8.99 -18.00 14.19
CA VAL A 54 -8.61 -16.63 13.84
C VAL A 54 -9.14 -15.62 14.87
N GLU A 55 -10.39 -15.76 15.32
CA GLU A 55 -10.96 -14.94 16.40
C GLU A 55 -10.08 -14.98 17.66
N LEU A 56 -9.70 -16.18 18.10
CA LEU A 56 -8.82 -16.35 19.26
C LEU A 56 -7.42 -15.76 19.02
N CYS A 57 -6.88 -15.86 17.79
CA CYS A 57 -5.61 -15.26 17.45
C CYS A 57 -5.64 -13.74 17.57
N VAL A 58 -6.74 -13.10 17.13
CA VAL A 58 -6.94 -11.65 17.23
C VAL A 58 -7.12 -11.22 18.68
N ASP A 59 -8.02 -11.88 19.42
CA ASP A 59 -8.29 -11.60 20.84
C ASP A 59 -7.02 -11.63 21.70
N LEU A 60 -6.16 -12.62 21.46
CA LEU A 60 -4.92 -12.83 22.21
C LEU A 60 -3.71 -12.13 21.58
N ARG A 61 -3.90 -11.41 20.46
CA ARG A 61 -2.84 -10.77 19.65
C ARG A 61 -1.70 -11.73 19.27
N LYS A 62 -2.01 -13.00 19.01
CA LYS A 62 -1.04 -14.06 18.66
C LYS A 62 -0.83 -14.15 17.15
N GLY A 63 -0.21 -13.11 16.57
CA GLY A 63 -0.01 -13.02 15.11
C GLY A 63 0.82 -14.16 14.50
N ARG A 64 1.78 -14.72 15.25
CA ARG A 64 2.57 -15.88 14.80
C ARG A 64 1.70 -17.13 14.61
N PHE A 65 0.80 -17.39 15.55
CA PHE A 65 -0.17 -18.48 15.45
C PHE A 65 -1.08 -18.27 14.23
N ALA A 66 -1.60 -17.05 14.03
CA ALA A 66 -2.42 -16.75 12.86
C ALA A 66 -1.68 -17.05 11.55
N LYS A 67 -0.43 -16.57 11.42
CA LYS A 67 0.41 -16.82 10.25
C LYS A 67 0.58 -18.32 9.98
N ASP A 68 1.04 -19.07 10.97
CA ASP A 68 1.34 -20.49 10.80
C ASP A 68 0.07 -21.28 10.45
N GLY A 69 -1.04 -20.99 11.16
CA GLY A 69 -2.34 -21.61 10.90
C GLY A 69 -2.88 -21.32 9.50
N LEU A 70 -2.82 -20.06 9.05
CA LEU A 70 -3.29 -19.67 7.72
C LEU A 70 -2.42 -20.23 6.59
N ILE A 71 -1.11 -20.37 6.78
CA ILE A 71 -0.23 -21.05 5.81
C ILE A 71 -0.65 -22.51 5.64
N GLN A 72 -0.90 -23.22 6.75
CA GLN A 72 -1.39 -24.60 6.67
C GLN A 72 -2.78 -24.68 6.06
N TYR A 73 -3.69 -23.78 6.45
CA TYR A 73 -5.05 -23.74 5.92
C TYR A 73 -5.07 -23.46 4.41
N ARG A 74 -4.19 -22.59 3.91
CA ARG A 74 -4.00 -22.36 2.48
C ARG A 74 -3.63 -23.65 1.76
N ILE A 75 -2.69 -24.44 2.29
CA ILE A 75 -2.27 -25.71 1.69
C ILE A 75 -3.46 -26.68 1.58
N VAL A 76 -4.29 -26.75 2.62
CA VAL A 76 -5.49 -27.60 2.67
C VAL A 76 -6.54 -27.15 1.65
N CYS A 77 -6.75 -25.83 1.49
CA CYS A 77 -7.78 -25.26 0.62
C CYS A 77 -7.38 -25.19 -0.86
N GLN A 78 -6.09 -25.14 -1.18
CA GLN A 78 -5.56 -24.77 -2.51
C GLN A 78 -6.20 -25.52 -3.68
N GLN A 79 -6.45 -26.82 -3.54
CA GLN A 79 -6.96 -27.66 -4.63
C GLN A 79 -8.48 -27.79 -4.63
N VAL A 80 -9.15 -27.61 -3.48
CA VAL A 80 -10.56 -27.98 -3.29
C VAL A 80 -11.46 -26.75 -3.20
N ASN A 81 -11.15 -25.82 -2.30
CA ASN A 81 -12.05 -24.71 -1.99
C ASN A 81 -11.26 -23.45 -1.60
N VAL A 82 -10.81 -22.71 -2.62
CA VAL A 82 -10.05 -21.47 -2.42
C VAL A 82 -10.91 -20.34 -1.84
N SER A 83 -12.22 -20.33 -2.09
CA SER A 83 -13.12 -19.32 -1.51
C SER A 83 -13.24 -19.42 0.00
N SER A 84 -13.16 -20.64 0.57
CA SER A 84 -13.11 -20.85 2.03
C SER A 84 -11.92 -20.12 2.68
N LEU A 85 -10.75 -20.12 2.02
CA LEU A 85 -9.58 -19.35 2.48
C LEU A 85 -9.83 -17.84 2.38
N GLU A 86 -10.47 -17.38 1.30
CA GLU A 86 -10.82 -15.98 1.10
C GLU A 86 -11.75 -15.45 2.20
N ASP A 87 -12.79 -16.20 2.56
CA ASP A 87 -13.74 -15.81 3.60
C ASP A 87 -13.06 -15.73 4.98
N VAL A 88 -12.22 -16.72 5.32
CA VAL A 88 -11.42 -16.71 6.56
C VAL A 88 -10.48 -15.51 6.61
N ILE A 89 -9.82 -15.18 5.50
CA ILE A 89 -8.89 -14.04 5.43
C ILE A 89 -9.64 -12.71 5.55
N LYS A 90 -10.81 -12.57 4.91
CA LYS A 90 -11.67 -11.39 5.06
C LYS A 90 -12.09 -11.20 6.52
N HIS A 91 -12.54 -12.27 7.18
CA HIS A 91 -12.90 -12.25 8.60
C HIS A 91 -11.72 -11.86 9.49
N PHE A 92 -10.54 -12.43 9.25
CA PHE A 92 -9.32 -12.10 10.00
C PHE A 92 -8.96 -10.61 9.93
N MET A 93 -9.00 -10.05 8.72
CA MET A 93 -8.68 -8.63 8.52
C MET A 93 -9.76 -7.73 9.13
N GLN A 94 -11.03 -8.10 9.01
CA GLN A 94 -12.14 -7.33 9.57
C GLN A 94 -12.02 -7.27 11.10
N LEU A 95 -11.90 -8.41 11.78
CA LEU A 95 -11.75 -8.46 13.24
C LEU A 95 -10.51 -7.68 13.72
N SER A 96 -9.39 -7.81 13.01
CA SER A 96 -8.17 -7.07 13.35
C SER A 96 -8.35 -5.57 13.23
N ASN A 97 -9.10 -5.11 12.20
CA ASN A 97 -9.39 -3.69 12.01
C ASN A 97 -10.36 -3.17 13.08
N GLU A 98 -11.45 -3.89 13.33
CA GLU A 98 -12.44 -3.54 14.36
C GLU A 98 -11.78 -3.42 15.75
N LYS A 99 -10.87 -4.32 16.10
CA LYS A 99 -10.14 -4.23 17.38
C LYS A 99 -9.19 -3.03 17.45
N ALA A 100 -8.55 -2.66 16.33
CA ALA A 100 -7.71 -1.48 16.28
C ALA A 100 -8.54 -0.18 16.38
N GLU A 101 -9.69 -0.12 15.71
CA GLU A 101 -10.63 1.01 15.80
C GLU A 101 -11.28 1.12 17.20
N GLN A 102 -11.63 -0.01 17.82
CA GLN A 102 -12.08 -0.06 19.21
C GLN A 102 -11.02 0.48 20.18
N ALA A 103 -9.76 0.07 20.03
CA ALA A 103 -8.69 0.55 20.87
C ALA A 103 -8.47 2.06 20.72
N LYS A 104 -8.56 2.59 19.49
CA LYS A 104 -8.45 4.02 19.22
C LYS A 104 -9.61 4.81 19.81
N SER A 105 -10.84 4.39 19.55
CA SER A 105 -12.04 5.05 20.09
C SER A 105 -12.10 5.01 21.62
N GLN A 106 -11.58 3.96 22.25
CA GLN A 106 -11.45 3.90 23.71
C GLN A 106 -10.52 4.98 24.24
N VAL A 107 -9.37 5.22 23.60
CA VAL A 107 -8.44 6.28 24.00
C VAL A 107 -9.04 7.66 23.74
N GLU A 108 -9.67 7.87 22.58
CA GLU A 108 -10.35 9.14 22.27
C GLU A 108 -11.48 9.45 23.28
N ALA A 109 -12.29 8.45 23.66
CA ALA A 109 -13.35 8.64 24.65
C ALA A 109 -12.82 8.89 26.07
N LEU A 110 -11.69 8.26 26.45
CA LEU A 110 -11.02 8.54 27.72
C LEU A 110 -10.46 9.97 27.74
N GLU A 111 -9.91 10.44 26.62
CA GLU A 111 -9.44 11.82 26.49
C GLU A 111 -10.58 12.82 26.60
N ASP A 112 -11.68 12.62 25.87
CA ASP A 112 -12.85 13.50 25.92
C ASP A 112 -13.47 13.56 27.33
N ALA A 113 -13.44 12.45 28.07
CA ALA A 113 -13.90 12.42 29.46
C ALA A 113 -12.94 13.18 30.40
N LEU A 114 -11.63 13.05 30.21
CA LEU A 114 -10.61 13.75 30.99
C LEU A 114 -10.54 15.25 30.68
N ASP A 115 -10.87 15.68 29.45
CA ASP A 115 -10.90 17.10 29.07
C ASP A 115 -12.12 17.83 29.67
N VAL A 116 -13.13 17.09 30.13
CA VAL A 116 -14.31 17.61 30.85
C VAL A 116 -14.09 17.63 32.37
N GLU A 117 -13.14 16.84 32.91
CA GLU A 117 -12.79 16.82 34.32
C GLU A 117 -11.65 17.81 34.65
N ASP A 118 -12.07 19.00 35.06
CA ASP A 118 -11.42 19.89 36.01
C ASP A 118 -10.29 20.82 35.51
N LEU A 119 -10.66 22.09 35.26
CA LEU A 119 -9.73 23.22 35.07
C LEU A 119 -8.83 23.49 36.30
N GLU A 120 -9.14 22.92 37.47
CA GLU A 120 -8.38 23.05 38.72
C GLU A 120 -7.58 21.79 39.10
N ALA A 121 -7.60 20.72 38.29
CA ALA A 121 -6.75 19.56 38.53
C ALA A 121 -5.30 19.93 38.21
N ASP A 122 -4.56 20.33 39.25
CA ASP A 122 -3.13 20.63 39.20
C ASP A 122 -2.39 19.58 38.36
N LYS A 123 -1.79 20.02 37.25
CA LYS A 123 -0.92 19.18 36.42
C LYS A 123 0.09 18.53 37.35
N ARG A 124 0.02 17.20 37.46
CA ARG A 124 0.89 16.45 38.36
C ARG A 124 2.35 16.81 38.07
N PRO A 125 3.18 17.06 39.09
CA PRO A 125 4.58 17.43 38.90
C PRO A 125 5.34 16.45 37.99
N GLU A 126 4.97 15.16 38.04
CA GLU A 126 5.53 14.14 37.15
C GLU A 126 5.22 14.42 35.67
N ASP A 127 3.98 14.82 35.33
CA ASP A 127 3.58 15.12 33.95
C ASP A 127 4.30 16.36 33.40
N LEU A 128 4.50 17.37 34.25
CA LEU A 128 5.28 18.55 33.90
C LEU A 128 6.74 18.17 33.60
N MET A 129 7.40 17.45 34.51
CA MET A 129 8.79 16.99 34.31
C MET A 129 8.93 16.16 33.03
N LEU A 130 7.96 15.29 32.79
CA LEU A 130 7.93 14.40 31.63
C LEU A 130 7.73 15.15 30.31
N SER A 131 6.93 16.23 30.30
CA SER A 131 6.78 17.10 29.15
C SER A 131 8.09 17.84 28.79
N PHE A 132 8.89 18.23 29.79
CA PHE A 132 10.18 18.90 29.56
C PHE A 132 11.27 17.97 29.02
N VAL A 133 11.27 16.69 29.41
CA VAL A 133 12.31 15.73 28.98
C VAL A 133 12.02 15.13 27.61
N SER A 134 10.77 14.71 27.38
CA SER A 134 10.40 14.00 26.15
C SER A 134 9.71 14.87 25.09
N GLY A 135 9.19 16.04 25.45
CA GLY A 135 8.29 16.82 24.59
C GLY A 135 6.94 16.13 24.30
N GLU A 136 6.72 14.92 24.81
CA GLU A 136 5.53 14.11 24.61
C GLU A 136 4.42 14.52 25.58
N LYS A 137 3.22 14.75 25.05
CA LYS A 137 2.03 15.04 25.87
C LYS A 137 1.47 13.74 26.45
N GLY A 138 0.60 13.84 27.47
CA GLY A 138 -0.10 12.68 28.04
C GLY A 138 -0.82 11.82 26.98
N LYS A 139 -1.42 12.48 25.98
CA LYS A 139 -2.03 11.88 24.78
C LYS A 139 -1.09 10.97 23.98
N ASP A 140 0.16 11.40 23.76
CA ASP A 140 1.10 10.59 22.97
C ASP A 140 1.50 9.29 23.69
N ARG A 141 1.24 9.21 25.01
CA ARG A 141 1.56 8.05 25.85
C ARG A 141 0.42 7.04 25.88
N SER A 142 -0.82 7.48 26.08
CA SER A 142 -2.00 6.62 25.99
C SER A 142 -2.09 5.94 24.62
N ASP A 143 -1.83 6.70 23.54
CA ASP A 143 -1.75 6.19 22.17
C ASP A 143 -0.63 5.15 21.99
N LYS A 144 0.52 5.34 22.64
CA LYS A 144 1.63 4.38 22.59
C LYS A 144 1.36 3.10 23.37
N GLU A 145 0.65 3.19 24.48
CA GLU A 145 0.39 2.04 25.35
C GLU A 145 -0.78 1.19 24.84
N VAL A 146 -1.88 1.82 24.44
CA VAL A 146 -3.12 1.12 24.09
C VAL A 146 -3.24 0.91 22.58
N VAL A 147 -3.10 1.97 21.77
CA VAL A 147 -3.40 1.93 20.33
C VAL A 147 -2.26 1.32 19.53
N THR A 148 -1.02 1.70 19.83
CA THR A 148 0.16 1.29 19.05
C THR A 148 0.36 -0.24 18.99
N PRO A 149 0.14 -1.03 20.06
CA PRO A 149 0.17 -2.49 19.95
C PRO A 149 -0.85 -3.06 18.96
N TRP A 150 -2.06 -2.49 18.91
CA TRP A 150 -3.09 -2.92 17.95
C TRP A 150 -2.73 -2.51 16.52
N PHE A 151 -2.18 -1.31 16.31
CA PHE A 151 -1.68 -0.91 14.99
C PHE A 151 -0.52 -1.78 14.51
N LYS A 152 0.41 -2.16 15.40
CA LYS A 152 1.48 -3.12 15.07
C LYS A 152 0.90 -4.49 14.68
N PHE A 153 -0.10 -4.97 15.42
CA PHE A 153 -0.78 -6.23 15.13
C PHE A 153 -1.54 -6.18 13.80
N LEU A 154 -2.28 -5.10 13.53
CA LEU A 154 -3.02 -4.89 12.28
C LEU A 154 -2.07 -4.78 11.08
N TRP A 155 -0.97 -4.05 11.22
CA TRP A 155 0.08 -3.99 10.20
C TRP A 155 0.66 -5.37 9.88
N GLU A 156 1.05 -6.15 10.89
CA GLU A 156 1.58 -7.50 10.68
C GLU A 156 0.52 -8.46 10.13
N THR A 157 -0.77 -8.21 10.41
CA THR A 157 -1.90 -8.91 9.80
C THR A 157 -1.93 -8.66 8.29
N TYR A 158 -1.94 -7.41 7.83
CA TYR A 158 -1.90 -7.09 6.40
C TYR A 158 -0.67 -7.70 5.72
N ARG A 159 0.50 -7.55 6.32
CA ARG A 159 1.74 -8.14 5.80
C ARG A 159 1.65 -9.66 5.65
N THR A 160 1.14 -10.33 6.68
CA THR A 160 0.97 -11.80 6.69
C THR A 160 -0.01 -12.25 5.62
N VAL A 161 -1.14 -11.55 5.47
CA VAL A 161 -2.13 -11.85 4.45
C VAL A 161 -1.53 -11.69 3.04
N LEU A 162 -0.83 -10.59 2.76
CA LEU A 162 -0.17 -10.39 1.46
C LEU A 162 0.85 -11.49 1.15
N GLU A 163 1.62 -11.94 2.14
CA GLU A 163 2.57 -13.06 2.00
C GLU A 163 1.86 -14.38 1.66
N ILE A 164 0.71 -14.65 2.28
CA ILE A 164 -0.09 -15.87 2.04
C ILE A 164 -0.73 -15.86 0.65
N LEU A 165 -1.24 -14.70 0.23
CA LEU A 165 -2.00 -14.54 -1.01
C LEU A 165 -1.14 -14.41 -2.27
N ARG A 166 0.16 -14.13 -2.13
CA ARG A 166 1.04 -13.88 -3.29
C ARG A 166 1.09 -15.06 -4.27
N ASN A 167 1.36 -14.74 -5.54
CA ASN A 167 1.59 -15.69 -6.63
C ASN A 167 0.46 -16.73 -6.81
N ASN A 168 -0.80 -16.35 -6.55
CA ASN A 168 -1.96 -17.18 -6.83
C ASN A 168 -2.99 -16.40 -7.64
N SER A 169 -3.24 -16.85 -8.86
CA SER A 169 -4.13 -16.18 -9.82
C SER A 169 -5.58 -16.08 -9.35
N LYS A 170 -6.04 -17.04 -8.55
CA LYS A 170 -7.40 -17.05 -8.00
C LYS A 170 -7.60 -16.06 -6.85
N LEU A 171 -6.50 -15.55 -6.28
CA LEU A 171 -6.52 -14.68 -5.09
C LEU A 171 -6.02 -13.26 -5.40
N GLU A 172 -5.81 -12.91 -6.67
CA GLU A 172 -5.30 -11.59 -7.08
C GLU A 172 -6.19 -10.44 -6.61
N ALA A 173 -7.52 -10.60 -6.75
CA ALA A 173 -8.47 -9.58 -6.33
C ALA A 173 -8.41 -9.35 -4.81
N LEU A 174 -8.33 -10.43 -4.02
CA LEU A 174 -8.20 -10.35 -2.57
C LEU A 174 -6.85 -9.76 -2.15
N TYR A 175 -5.77 -10.09 -2.87
CA TYR A 175 -4.45 -9.51 -2.66
C TYR A 175 -4.46 -7.99 -2.91
N ALA A 176 -5.04 -7.54 -4.04
CA ALA A 176 -5.18 -6.13 -4.37
C ALA A 176 -6.02 -5.38 -3.32
N MET A 177 -7.18 -5.93 -2.94
CA MET A 177 -8.02 -5.38 -1.87
C MET A 177 -7.26 -5.25 -0.55
N THR A 178 -6.47 -6.26 -0.19
CA THR A 178 -5.63 -6.24 1.03
C THR A 178 -4.59 -5.14 0.96
N ALA A 179 -3.90 -4.99 -0.17
CA ALA A 179 -2.91 -3.94 -0.37
C ALA A 179 -3.54 -2.54 -0.27
N HIS A 180 -4.70 -2.34 -0.89
CA HIS A 180 -5.44 -1.07 -0.83
C HIS A 180 -5.86 -0.73 0.60
N ARG A 181 -6.42 -1.69 1.34
CA ARG A 181 -6.75 -1.50 2.77
C ARG A 181 -5.52 -1.15 3.60
N ALA A 182 -4.39 -1.81 3.35
CA ALA A 182 -3.14 -1.52 4.05
C ALA A 182 -2.58 -0.13 3.70
N PHE A 183 -2.73 0.34 2.46
CA PHE A 183 -2.40 1.72 2.09
C PHE A 183 -3.29 2.72 2.82
N GLN A 184 -4.60 2.49 2.87
CA GLN A 184 -5.54 3.37 3.57
C GLN A 184 -5.28 3.40 5.08
N PHE A 185 -4.97 2.25 5.70
CA PHE A 185 -4.49 2.19 7.08
C PHE A 185 -3.24 3.07 7.29
N CYS A 186 -2.25 2.95 6.41
CA CYS A 186 -1.04 3.77 6.52
C CYS A 186 -1.32 5.26 6.34
N LYS A 187 -2.24 5.63 5.44
CA LYS A 187 -2.69 7.00 5.19
C LYS A 187 -3.39 7.57 6.42
N GLN A 188 -4.44 6.88 6.89
CA GLN A 188 -5.32 7.32 7.97
C GLN A 188 -4.55 7.57 9.27
N TYR A 189 -3.61 6.68 9.61
CA TYR A 189 -2.83 6.77 10.83
C TYR A 189 -1.41 7.30 10.62
N LYS A 190 -1.13 7.90 9.45
CA LYS A 190 0.16 8.52 9.09
C LYS A 190 1.39 7.62 9.32
N ARG A 191 1.24 6.31 9.09
CA ARG A 191 2.29 5.29 9.28
C ARG A 191 3.25 5.23 8.10
N THR A 192 4.08 6.26 7.95
CA THR A 192 4.97 6.39 6.76
C THR A 192 6.06 5.31 6.68
N THR A 193 6.50 4.76 7.82
CA THR A 193 7.49 3.69 7.88
C THR A 193 6.94 2.37 7.33
N GLU A 194 5.74 2.00 7.76
CA GLU A 194 5.00 0.83 7.30
C GLU A 194 4.63 0.98 5.83
N PHE A 195 4.22 2.17 5.40
CA PHE A 195 3.93 2.44 3.99
C PHE A 195 5.13 2.16 3.07
N ARG A 196 6.32 2.68 3.40
CA ARG A 196 7.54 2.39 2.62
C ARG A 196 7.85 0.89 2.59
N ARG A 197 7.70 0.21 3.73
CA ARG A 197 7.88 -1.24 3.83
C ARG A 197 6.87 -2.01 2.99
N LEU A 198 5.62 -1.55 2.94
CA LEU A 198 4.55 -2.13 2.12
C LEU A 198 4.89 -2.02 0.64
N CYS A 199 5.30 -0.84 0.17
CA CYS A 199 5.69 -0.64 -1.22
C CYS A 199 6.82 -1.61 -1.62
N GLU A 200 7.83 -1.76 -0.75
CA GLU A 200 8.93 -2.69 -0.96
C GLU A 200 8.48 -4.16 -0.98
N ILE A 201 7.56 -4.56 -0.10
CA ILE A 201 6.96 -5.92 -0.13
C ILE A 201 6.29 -6.17 -1.49
N ILE A 202 5.48 -5.23 -1.97
CA ILE A 202 4.74 -5.41 -3.22
C ILE A 202 5.71 -5.38 -4.43
N ARG A 203 6.81 -4.64 -4.39
CA ARG A 203 7.88 -4.72 -5.42
C ARG A 203 8.54 -6.10 -5.42
N ASN A 204 8.92 -6.60 -4.26
CA ASN A 204 9.53 -7.92 -4.11
C ASN A 204 8.59 -9.04 -4.58
N HIS A 205 7.29 -8.93 -4.32
CA HIS A 205 6.31 -9.89 -4.82
C HIS A 205 6.25 -9.90 -6.36
N LEU A 206 6.24 -8.74 -7.01
CA LEU A 206 6.26 -8.64 -8.47
C LEU A 206 7.59 -9.14 -9.07
N ALA A 207 8.72 -8.81 -8.45
CA ALA A 207 10.03 -9.31 -8.86
C ALA A 207 10.10 -10.85 -8.77
N ASN A 208 9.58 -11.42 -7.68
CA ASN A 208 9.49 -12.86 -7.50
C ASN A 208 8.58 -13.52 -8.56
N LEU A 209 7.42 -12.91 -8.86
CA LEU A 209 6.54 -13.39 -9.92
C LEU A 209 7.25 -13.45 -11.29
N ASN A 210 8.07 -12.43 -11.60
CA ASN A 210 8.81 -12.37 -12.85
C ASN A 210 9.98 -13.35 -12.91
N LYS A 211 10.63 -13.61 -11.77
CA LYS A 211 11.74 -14.56 -11.64
C LYS A 211 11.26 -16.01 -11.75
N TYR A 212 10.17 -16.33 -11.07
CA TYR A 212 9.57 -17.66 -11.08
C TYR A 212 8.42 -17.70 -12.08
N ARG A 213 8.80 -17.77 -13.36
CA ARG A 213 7.91 -18.28 -14.41
C ARG A 213 7.60 -19.75 -14.10
N ASP A 214 6.94 -20.58 -14.89
CA ASP A 214 6.71 -22.01 -14.55
C ASP A 214 5.93 -22.35 -13.24
N GLN A 215 5.77 -21.45 -12.26
CA GLN A 215 5.02 -21.70 -11.03
C GLN A 215 3.54 -21.94 -11.38
N ARG A 216 3.01 -23.06 -10.88
CA ARG A 216 1.59 -23.39 -11.02
C ARG A 216 0.70 -22.33 -10.35
N ASP A 217 -0.44 -22.05 -10.96
CA ASP A 217 -1.42 -21.04 -10.50
C ASP A 217 -0.87 -19.61 -10.41
N ARG A 218 0.24 -19.28 -11.09
CA ARG A 218 0.78 -17.92 -11.09
C ARG A 218 -0.15 -16.94 -11.84
N PRO A 219 -0.23 -15.68 -11.39
CA PRO A 219 -0.79 -14.58 -12.16
C PRO A 219 -0.21 -14.44 -13.57
N ASP A 220 -1.08 -14.19 -14.56
CA ASP A 220 -0.67 -13.90 -15.94
C ASP A 220 -0.81 -12.40 -16.23
N LEU A 221 0.31 -11.68 -16.25
CA LEU A 221 0.32 -10.23 -16.51
C LEU A 221 -0.02 -9.87 -17.96
N THR A 222 -0.10 -10.85 -18.87
CA THR A 222 -0.58 -10.59 -20.24
C THR A 222 -2.11 -10.53 -20.32
N ALA A 223 -2.78 -11.13 -19.33
CA ALA A 223 -4.23 -11.07 -19.16
C ALA A 223 -4.64 -9.65 -18.71
N PRO A 224 -5.64 -9.03 -19.36
CA PRO A 224 -5.99 -7.65 -19.10
C PRO A 224 -6.55 -7.43 -17.69
N GLU A 225 -7.27 -8.41 -17.14
CA GLU A 225 -7.85 -8.34 -15.79
C GLU A 225 -6.76 -8.36 -14.71
N SER A 226 -5.82 -9.29 -14.81
CA SER A 226 -4.66 -9.35 -13.92
C SER A 226 -3.82 -8.08 -14.02
N LEU A 227 -3.44 -7.65 -15.24
CA LEU A 227 -2.66 -6.41 -15.41
C LEU A 227 -3.36 -5.20 -14.79
N GLN A 228 -4.68 -5.10 -14.96
CA GLN A 228 -5.48 -4.02 -14.39
C GLN A 228 -5.38 -4.00 -12.86
N LEU A 229 -5.47 -5.14 -12.17
CA LEU A 229 -5.33 -5.22 -10.71
C LEU A 229 -3.97 -4.74 -10.23
N TYR A 230 -2.89 -5.09 -10.93
CA TYR A 230 -1.53 -4.64 -10.59
C TYR A 230 -1.36 -3.14 -10.83
N LEU A 231 -1.86 -2.62 -11.96
CA LEU A 231 -1.81 -1.19 -12.27
C LEU A 231 -2.63 -0.38 -11.26
N ASP A 232 -3.85 -0.79 -10.94
CA ASP A 232 -4.71 -0.11 -9.97
C ASP A 232 -4.06 -0.08 -8.58
N THR A 233 -3.41 -1.17 -8.18
CA THR A 233 -2.64 -1.23 -6.94
C THR A 233 -1.46 -0.26 -6.94
N ARG A 234 -0.72 -0.13 -8.04
CA ARG A 234 0.38 0.84 -8.14
C ARG A 234 -0.08 2.29 -8.22
N VAL A 235 -1.20 2.54 -8.88
CA VAL A 235 -1.83 3.87 -8.94
C VAL A 235 -2.29 4.29 -7.55
N GLU A 236 -2.90 3.39 -6.78
CA GLU A 236 -3.32 3.68 -5.41
C GLU A 236 -2.10 3.91 -4.50
N GLN A 237 -1.04 3.11 -4.65
CA GLN A 237 0.25 3.34 -3.99
C GLN A 237 0.78 4.75 -4.28
N LEU A 238 0.78 5.17 -5.55
CA LEU A 238 1.23 6.50 -5.96
C LEU A 238 0.39 7.62 -5.32
N LYS A 239 -0.95 7.50 -5.34
CA LYS A 239 -1.82 8.50 -4.70
C LYS A 239 -1.49 8.65 -3.21
N VAL A 240 -1.45 7.53 -2.48
CA VAL A 240 -1.19 7.58 -1.03
C VAL A 240 0.23 8.08 -0.74
N ALA A 241 1.22 7.74 -1.56
CA ALA A 241 2.57 8.29 -1.43
C ALA A 241 2.59 9.82 -1.58
N THR A 242 1.85 10.37 -2.54
CA THR A 242 1.74 11.84 -2.70
C THR A 242 0.99 12.51 -1.56
N GLU A 243 -0.11 11.92 -1.08
CA GLU A 243 -0.87 12.47 0.05
C GLU A 243 -0.08 12.45 1.37
N LEU A 244 0.76 11.45 1.57
CA LEU A 244 1.70 11.38 2.69
C LEU A 244 2.98 12.21 2.46
N SER A 245 3.08 12.93 1.34
CA SER A 245 4.25 13.73 0.95
C SER A 245 5.56 12.92 0.92
N LEU A 246 5.48 11.64 0.57
CA LEU A 246 6.62 10.73 0.43
C LEU A 246 7.16 10.79 -0.99
N TRP A 247 7.71 11.94 -1.40
CA TRP A 247 8.05 12.22 -2.80
C TRP A 247 9.03 11.25 -3.45
N GLN A 248 10.03 10.77 -2.71
CA GLN A 248 10.94 9.72 -3.20
C GLN A 248 10.19 8.40 -3.49
N GLU A 249 9.26 8.03 -2.62
CA GLU A 249 8.48 6.80 -2.79
C GLU A 249 7.40 6.97 -3.88
N ALA A 250 6.84 8.17 -4.02
CA ALA A 250 5.97 8.53 -5.13
C ALA A 250 6.70 8.39 -6.46
N PHE A 251 7.93 8.89 -6.57
CA PHE A 251 8.76 8.73 -7.77
C PHE A 251 9.03 7.26 -8.11
N ARG A 252 9.45 6.45 -7.12
CA ARG A 252 9.62 4.99 -7.32
C ARG A 252 8.33 4.31 -7.75
N SER A 253 7.17 4.76 -7.24
CA SER A 253 5.86 4.23 -7.63
C SER A 253 5.51 4.56 -9.08
N VAL A 254 5.91 5.72 -9.59
CA VAL A 254 5.79 6.09 -11.01
C VAL A 254 6.67 5.17 -11.87
N GLU A 255 7.91 4.91 -11.46
CA GLU A 255 8.79 3.95 -12.14
C GLU A 255 8.17 2.54 -12.15
N ASP A 256 7.56 2.10 -11.06
CA ASP A 256 6.86 0.81 -10.99
C ASP A 256 5.69 0.73 -12.00
N ILE A 257 4.89 1.80 -12.12
CA ILE A 257 3.78 1.87 -13.09
C ILE A 257 4.36 1.82 -14.50
N HIS A 258 5.38 2.63 -14.80
CA HIS A 258 6.04 2.66 -16.11
C HIS A 258 6.65 1.30 -16.48
N GLY A 259 7.28 0.62 -15.52
CA GLY A 259 7.80 -0.74 -15.69
C GLY A 259 6.71 -1.75 -16.05
N LEU A 260 5.54 -1.68 -15.41
CA LEU A 260 4.39 -2.53 -15.77
C LEU A 260 3.86 -2.23 -17.18
N MET A 261 3.75 -0.95 -17.55
CA MET A 261 3.27 -0.54 -18.88
C MET A 261 4.19 -1.07 -20.00
N THR A 262 5.50 -0.94 -19.81
CA THR A 262 6.52 -1.33 -20.79
C THR A 262 6.65 -2.86 -20.90
N MET A 263 6.56 -3.58 -19.78
CA MET A 263 6.68 -5.03 -19.74
C MET A 263 5.61 -5.76 -20.58
N VAL A 264 4.36 -5.28 -20.58
CA VAL A 264 3.25 -5.93 -21.29
C VAL A 264 3.06 -5.38 -22.71
N LYS A 265 3.76 -4.29 -23.09
CA LYS A 265 3.62 -3.61 -24.40
C LYS A 265 2.17 -3.30 -24.78
N LYS A 266 1.29 -3.11 -23.79
CA LYS A 266 -0.12 -2.73 -23.96
C LYS A 266 -0.34 -1.37 -23.31
N MET A 267 -1.04 -0.48 -24.02
CA MET A 267 -1.43 0.80 -23.45
C MET A 267 -2.49 0.59 -22.35
N PRO A 268 -2.28 1.14 -21.14
CA PRO A 268 -3.29 1.11 -20.09
C PRO A 268 -4.55 1.89 -20.48
N LYS A 269 -5.61 1.68 -19.69
CA LYS A 269 -6.84 2.47 -19.81
C LYS A 269 -6.54 3.97 -19.64
N PRO A 270 -7.19 4.86 -20.42
CA PRO A 270 -7.01 6.30 -20.29
C PRO A 270 -7.23 6.82 -18.86
N SER A 271 -8.17 6.25 -18.11
CA SER A 271 -8.42 6.63 -16.71
C SER A 271 -7.20 6.49 -15.80
N ILE A 272 -6.41 5.42 -15.97
CA ILE A 272 -5.15 5.23 -15.23
C ILE A 272 -4.13 6.28 -15.65
N LEU A 273 -4.00 6.52 -16.95
CA LEU A 273 -3.02 7.46 -17.50
C LEU A 273 -3.30 8.91 -17.06
N VAL A 274 -4.57 9.29 -16.87
CA VAL A 274 -4.93 10.61 -16.33
C VAL A 274 -4.35 10.78 -14.94
N VAL A 275 -4.53 9.80 -14.06
CA VAL A 275 -3.98 9.85 -12.69
C VAL A 275 -2.46 9.84 -12.71
N TYR A 276 -1.86 8.99 -13.54
CA TYR A 276 -0.40 8.90 -13.71
C TYR A 276 0.22 10.25 -14.10
N TYR A 277 -0.30 10.90 -15.16
CA TYR A 277 0.24 12.18 -15.60
C TYR A 277 -0.09 13.32 -14.63
N ALA A 278 -1.26 13.34 -14.01
CA ALA A 278 -1.60 14.32 -12.97
C ALA A 278 -0.65 14.24 -11.77
N LYS A 279 -0.29 13.03 -11.33
CA LYS A 279 0.66 12.86 -10.23
C LYS A 279 2.10 13.19 -10.65
N LEU A 280 2.46 12.95 -11.91
CA LEU A 280 3.74 13.40 -12.46
C LEU A 280 3.89 14.92 -12.48
N THR A 281 2.82 15.69 -12.74
CA THR A 281 2.94 17.16 -12.69
C THR A 281 3.29 17.62 -11.28
N GLU A 282 2.67 17.07 -10.23
CA GLU A 282 3.01 17.34 -8.84
C GLU A 282 4.48 16.97 -8.52
N ILE A 283 4.90 15.74 -8.88
CA ILE A 283 6.24 15.23 -8.59
C ILE A 283 7.32 16.08 -9.26
N PHE A 284 7.18 16.38 -10.55
CA PHE A 284 8.19 17.16 -11.28
C PHE A 284 8.25 18.62 -10.85
N TRP A 285 7.15 19.17 -10.33
CA TRP A 285 7.17 20.50 -9.72
C TRP A 285 8.04 20.50 -8.46
N ILE A 286 7.85 19.51 -7.59
CA ILE A 286 8.58 19.40 -6.31
C ILE A 286 10.05 19.03 -6.51
N SER A 287 10.39 18.35 -7.60
CA SER A 287 11.78 18.03 -7.95
C SER A 287 12.49 19.09 -8.78
N ASP A 288 11.93 20.31 -8.88
CA ASP A 288 12.42 21.44 -9.69
C ASP A 288 12.73 21.06 -11.15
N SER A 289 11.94 20.12 -11.69
CA SER A 289 12.14 19.55 -13.03
C SER A 289 11.13 20.14 -14.01
N HIS A 290 11.18 21.48 -14.16
CA HIS A 290 10.14 22.27 -14.83
C HIS A 290 9.88 21.87 -16.29
N LEU A 291 10.92 21.46 -17.04
CA LEU A 291 10.75 20.97 -18.41
C LEU A 291 9.84 19.74 -18.47
N TYR A 292 10.11 18.75 -17.62
CA TYR A 292 9.31 17.52 -17.54
C TYR A 292 7.93 17.79 -16.94
N HIS A 293 7.82 18.74 -16.02
CA HIS A 293 6.53 19.23 -15.51
C HIS A 293 5.64 19.78 -16.63
N ALA A 294 6.16 20.68 -17.47
CA ALA A 294 5.43 21.22 -18.62
C ALA A 294 4.99 20.13 -19.60
N TYR A 295 5.87 19.15 -19.85
CA TYR A 295 5.55 18.05 -20.74
C TYR A 295 4.51 17.07 -20.15
N ALA A 296 4.56 16.80 -18.84
CA ALA A 296 3.53 16.03 -18.14
C ALA A 296 2.16 16.70 -18.23
N TRP A 297 2.10 18.03 -18.07
CA TRP A 297 0.89 18.81 -18.32
C TRP A 297 0.38 18.68 -19.76
N LEU A 298 1.27 18.77 -20.75
CA LEU A 298 0.90 18.60 -22.15
C LEU A 298 0.30 17.21 -22.43
N LYS A 299 0.90 16.15 -21.87
CA LYS A 299 0.35 14.77 -21.98
C LYS A 299 -1.01 14.66 -21.30
N LEU A 300 -1.17 15.22 -20.10
CA LEU A 300 -2.43 15.24 -19.38
C LEU A 300 -3.52 15.96 -20.17
N PHE A 301 -3.21 17.13 -20.72
CA PHE A 301 -4.13 17.92 -21.56
C PHE A 301 -4.60 17.13 -22.77
N ASN A 302 -3.66 16.57 -23.55
CA ASN A 302 -3.99 15.79 -24.74
C ASN A 302 -4.88 14.58 -24.41
N LEU A 303 -4.58 13.90 -23.29
CA LEU A 303 -5.35 12.76 -22.83
C LEU A 303 -6.77 13.15 -22.41
N GLN A 304 -6.91 14.21 -21.60
CA GLN A 304 -8.23 14.68 -21.17
C GLN A 304 -9.07 15.18 -22.35
N LYS A 305 -8.48 15.94 -23.28
CA LYS A 305 -9.16 16.41 -24.49
C LYS A 305 -9.65 15.26 -25.39
N SER A 306 -8.90 14.16 -25.46
CA SER A 306 -9.20 13.05 -26.38
C SER A 306 -10.20 12.04 -25.79
N TYR A 307 -10.17 11.81 -24.47
CA TYR A 307 -10.92 10.73 -23.84
C TYR A 307 -11.99 11.18 -22.84
N ASN A 308 -11.92 12.41 -22.30
CA ASN A 308 -12.91 12.92 -21.35
C ASN A 308 -14.04 13.65 -22.08
N LYS A 309 -15.13 12.94 -22.39
CA LYS A 309 -16.31 13.50 -23.08
C LYS A 309 -17.11 14.49 -22.24
N ASN A 310 -16.94 14.47 -20.92
CA ASN A 310 -17.68 15.32 -19.97
C ASN A 310 -16.83 16.51 -19.50
N LEU A 311 -15.73 16.82 -20.19
CA LEU A 311 -14.85 17.92 -19.82
C LEU A 311 -15.55 19.26 -20.07
N SER A 312 -15.75 20.05 -19.01
CA SER A 312 -16.34 21.37 -19.15
C SER A 312 -15.38 22.34 -19.85
N GLN A 313 -15.92 23.37 -20.50
CA GLN A 313 -15.09 24.40 -21.13
C GLN A 313 -14.18 25.10 -20.11
N LYS A 314 -14.63 25.25 -18.86
CA LYS A 314 -13.85 25.84 -17.77
C LYS A 314 -12.66 24.95 -17.39
N ASP A 315 -12.87 23.64 -17.27
CA ASP A 315 -11.80 22.69 -16.94
C ASP A 315 -10.78 22.60 -18.09
N LEU A 316 -11.27 22.61 -19.34
CA LEU A 316 -10.40 22.63 -20.51
C LEU A 316 -9.52 23.90 -20.53
N GLN A 317 -10.11 25.06 -20.25
CA GLN A 317 -9.38 26.32 -20.15
C GLN A 317 -8.34 26.28 -19.03
N LEU A 318 -8.70 25.77 -17.85
CA LEU A 318 -7.79 25.65 -16.70
C LEU A 318 -6.56 24.80 -17.05
N ILE A 319 -6.76 23.64 -17.67
CA ILE A 319 -5.65 22.75 -18.04
C ILE A 319 -4.81 23.37 -19.16
N ALA A 320 -5.43 24.00 -20.16
CA ALA A 320 -4.71 24.70 -21.23
C ALA A 320 -3.85 25.85 -20.70
N SER A 321 -4.39 26.68 -19.80
CA SER A 321 -3.65 27.73 -19.11
C SER A 321 -2.52 27.16 -18.26
N SER A 322 -2.74 26.03 -17.57
CA SER A 322 -1.71 25.35 -16.77
C SER A 322 -0.55 24.86 -17.64
N VAL A 323 -0.83 24.28 -18.82
CA VAL A 323 0.19 23.87 -19.80
C VAL A 323 1.01 25.07 -20.27
N LEU A 324 0.34 26.18 -20.64
CA LEU A 324 1.01 27.38 -21.13
C LEU A 324 1.90 28.00 -20.06
N LEU A 325 1.39 28.17 -18.84
CA LEU A 325 2.15 28.73 -17.72
C LEU A 325 3.32 27.83 -17.34
N ALA A 326 3.13 26.51 -17.31
CA ALA A 326 4.20 25.56 -17.05
C ALA A 326 5.31 25.65 -18.10
N ALA A 327 4.95 25.77 -19.39
CA ALA A 327 5.91 25.94 -20.49
C ALA A 327 6.67 27.27 -20.41
N LEU A 328 5.99 28.37 -20.09
CA LEU A 328 6.62 29.69 -19.91
C LEU A 328 7.49 29.78 -18.65
N SER A 329 7.25 28.93 -17.66
CA SER A 329 8.04 28.86 -16.42
C SER A 329 9.32 28.03 -16.57
N VAL A 330 9.51 27.36 -17.71
CA VAL A 330 10.77 26.64 -17.98
C VAL A 330 11.86 27.68 -18.24
N SER A 331 12.92 27.65 -17.44
CA SER A 331 14.07 28.53 -17.65
C SER A 331 14.66 28.30 -19.05
N PRO A 332 14.80 29.34 -19.89
CA PRO A 332 15.33 29.20 -21.25
C PRO A 332 16.80 28.78 -21.28
N TYR A 333 17.52 28.98 -20.17
CA TYR A 333 18.91 28.56 -20.01
C TYR A 333 19.05 27.85 -18.66
N ASP A 334 19.67 26.67 -18.67
CA ASP A 334 20.06 26.00 -17.44
C ASP A 334 21.23 26.79 -16.84
N LYS A 335 21.13 27.29 -15.60
CA LYS A 335 22.20 28.11 -14.97
C LYS A 335 23.55 27.37 -14.83
N LYS A 336 23.58 26.09 -15.21
CA LYS A 336 24.75 25.20 -15.26
C LYS A 336 25.47 25.20 -16.61
N TYR A 337 25.15 26.09 -17.55
CA TYR A 337 25.97 26.28 -18.77
C TYR A 337 27.42 26.64 -18.37
N GLY A 338 28.30 25.64 -18.35
CA GLY A 338 29.71 25.75 -17.94
C GLY A 338 30.16 24.72 -16.89
N ALA A 339 29.24 24.06 -16.20
CA ALA A 339 29.56 22.88 -15.40
C ALA A 339 29.51 21.64 -16.31
N PHE A 340 30.52 20.78 -16.25
CA PHE A 340 30.49 19.49 -16.95
C PHE A 340 29.25 18.73 -16.46
N GLU A 341 28.28 18.47 -17.35
CA GLU A 341 27.13 17.62 -17.01
C GLU A 341 27.67 16.30 -16.47
N THR A 342 27.36 16.02 -15.21
CA THR A 342 27.83 14.79 -14.59
C THR A 342 27.11 13.60 -15.22
N GLU A 343 27.78 12.45 -15.30
CA GLU A 343 27.17 11.21 -15.80
C GLU A 343 25.86 10.87 -15.05
N ASN A 344 25.82 11.20 -13.76
CA ASN A 344 24.64 11.09 -12.90
C ASN A 344 23.46 11.99 -13.35
N GLU A 345 23.73 13.20 -13.84
CA GLU A 345 22.69 14.11 -14.34
C GLU A 345 22.12 13.62 -15.67
N LYS A 346 22.98 13.09 -16.56
CA LYS A 346 22.55 12.46 -17.81
C LYS A 346 21.67 11.24 -17.55
N GLU A 347 22.08 10.36 -16.63
CA GLU A 347 21.29 9.20 -16.26
C GLU A 347 19.94 9.61 -15.65
N ARG A 348 19.94 10.62 -14.76
CA ARG A 348 18.70 11.19 -14.19
C ARG A 348 17.78 11.72 -15.29
N ASN A 349 18.29 12.53 -16.21
CA ASN A 349 17.49 13.12 -17.30
C ASN A 349 16.94 12.06 -18.24
N MET A 350 17.71 11.01 -18.54
CA MET A 350 17.25 9.87 -19.32
C MET A 350 16.13 9.09 -18.62
N ARG A 351 16.24 8.88 -17.31
CA ARG A 351 15.16 8.25 -16.52
C ARG A 351 13.90 9.10 -16.55
N LEU A 352 14.01 10.41 -16.30
CA LEU A 352 12.88 11.35 -16.32
C LEU A 352 12.20 11.42 -17.69
N SER A 353 12.97 11.44 -18.78
CA SER A 353 12.43 11.48 -20.14
C SER A 353 11.65 10.22 -20.48
N ASN A 354 12.12 9.04 -20.04
CA ASN A 354 11.42 7.78 -20.26
C ASN A 354 10.04 7.76 -19.59
N LEU A 355 9.93 8.29 -18.37
CA LEU A 355 8.66 8.30 -17.62
C LEU A 355 7.53 9.05 -18.32
N VAL A 356 7.87 10.08 -19.11
CA VAL A 356 6.91 10.84 -19.91
C VAL A 356 6.85 10.41 -21.38
N ASN A 357 7.66 9.43 -21.80
CA ASN A 357 7.89 9.08 -23.21
C ASN A 357 8.35 10.30 -24.04
N PHE A 358 9.22 11.10 -23.46
CA PHE A 358 9.89 12.21 -24.13
C PHE A 358 11.14 11.68 -24.82
N SER A 359 11.21 11.82 -26.14
CA SER A 359 12.43 11.58 -26.90
C SER A 359 13.20 12.89 -26.99
N LEU A 360 14.37 12.96 -26.36
CA LEU A 360 15.34 14.01 -26.64
C LEU A 360 15.85 13.79 -28.06
N ASP A 361 15.37 14.56 -29.02
CA ASP A 361 16.07 14.68 -30.30
C ASP A 361 17.42 15.35 -30.01
N ASN A 362 18.48 14.55 -29.87
CA ASN A 362 19.90 14.97 -29.77
C ASN A 362 20.36 15.89 -30.94
N LYS A 363 19.47 16.20 -31.89
CA LYS A 363 19.75 17.07 -33.03
C LYS A 363 19.57 18.56 -32.74
N ARG A 364 18.96 18.96 -31.61
CA ARG A 364 18.77 20.39 -31.28
C ARG A 364 20.04 21.08 -30.76
N GLU A 365 20.92 20.38 -30.05
CA GLU A 365 22.14 21.00 -29.50
C GLU A 365 23.20 21.37 -30.55
N ASN A 366 23.17 20.76 -31.75
CA ASN A 366 24.12 21.07 -32.82
C ASN A 366 23.65 22.16 -33.80
N ARG A 367 22.47 22.77 -33.59
CA ARG A 367 21.91 23.75 -34.56
C ARG A 367 21.68 25.16 -34.04
N GLU A 368 21.95 25.42 -32.76
CA GLU A 368 21.93 26.79 -32.22
C GLU A 368 23.35 27.32 -31.97
N MET A 369 24.27 27.11 -32.93
CA MET A 369 25.31 28.10 -33.21
C MET A 369 24.79 29.07 -34.27
N VAL A 370 23.81 29.89 -33.89
CA VAL A 370 23.57 31.14 -34.61
C VAL A 370 24.09 32.24 -33.70
N CYS A 371 25.37 32.57 -33.92
CA CYS A 371 25.90 33.88 -33.59
C CYS A 371 24.90 34.92 -34.12
N TYR A 372 24.21 35.63 -33.23
CA TYR A 372 23.67 36.95 -33.58
C TYR A 372 24.77 37.96 -33.24
N PRO A 373 25.50 38.49 -34.24
CA PRO A 373 26.33 39.65 -34.02
C PRO A 373 25.43 40.88 -33.87
N ASN A 374 25.68 41.66 -32.83
CA ASN A 374 25.34 43.07 -32.68
C ASN A 374 23.89 43.49 -32.92
N CYS A 375 23.21 43.92 -31.85
CA CYS A 375 22.52 45.21 -31.86
C CYS A 375 22.58 45.81 -30.46
N LEU A 376 23.02 47.07 -30.43
CA LEU A 376 22.93 48.04 -29.34
C LEU A 376 21.50 48.22 -28.84
#